data_AF-A0AA43F2K4-F1
#
_entry.id   AF-A0AA43F2K4-F1
#
_cell.length_a   1.000
_cell.length_b   1.000
_cell.length_c   1.000
_cell.angle_alpha   90.00
_cell.angle_beta   90.00
_cell.angle_gamma   90.00
#
_symmetry.space_group_name_H-M   'P 1'
#
loop_
_entity.id
_entity.type
_entity.pdbx_description
1 polymer ?
#
loop_
_entity_poly.entity_id
_entity_poly.type
_entity_poly.pdbx_seq_one_letter_code
_entity_poly.pdbx_strand_id
1 'polypeptide(L)'
;MPRSCTAALVALLLALTAAAARAQSDADAFVKTLVDAINSKDPAQRRALLHPDSLRCETPGKDVMLDEQFARQSRFPIPGSVAWRLTAAPPGRPMFGDRFDYPVRPTHLMQLDVKGDNNETMYVVLQLARKSGLWREVVGCPKPETAAAAVRVALARSEGQEKADLLAKSLAPQLRTDLLALLKGGRKEDAIRAYRDVSGQDPATAKA
;
A
#
# COMPACT_ATOMS: atom_id res chain seq x y z
N MET A 1 58.10 14.67 10.87
CA MET A 1 56.78 15.33 10.82
C MET A 1 55.74 14.33 10.30
N PRO A 2 54.85 13.77 11.14
CA PRO A 2 53.66 13.06 10.65
C PRO A 2 52.42 13.36 11.53
N ARG A 3 52.01 14.64 11.65
CA ARG A 3 50.82 15.03 12.44
C ARG A 3 49.58 15.37 11.60
N SER A 4 49.74 15.57 10.29
CA SER A 4 48.63 15.99 9.41
C SER A 4 47.77 14.85 8.87
N CYS A 5 48.24 13.61 8.89
CA CYS A 5 47.50 12.48 8.31
C CYS A 5 46.40 11.93 9.25
N THR A 6 46.64 11.97 10.57
CA THR A 6 45.68 11.49 11.58
C THR A 6 44.48 12.42 11.76
N ALA A 7 44.67 13.73 11.68
CA ALA A 7 43.56 14.70 11.81
C ALA A 7 42.56 14.60 10.64
N ALA A 8 43.06 14.39 9.41
CA ALA A 8 42.23 14.25 8.22
C ALA A 8 41.39 12.96 8.24
N LEU A 9 41.96 11.85 8.73
CA LEU A 9 41.27 10.56 8.83
C LEU A 9 40.14 10.60 9.86
N VAL A 10 40.37 11.23 11.03
CA VAL A 10 39.35 11.40 12.08
C VAL A 10 38.21 12.30 11.61
N ALA A 11 38.50 13.39 10.91
CA ALA A 11 37.48 14.27 10.34
C ALA A 11 36.62 13.57 9.28
N LEU A 12 37.22 12.73 8.43
CA LEU A 12 36.49 11.96 7.41
C LEU A 12 35.56 10.92 8.05
N LEU A 13 36.03 10.21 9.08
CA LEU A 13 35.22 9.23 9.82
C LEU A 13 34.04 9.89 10.54
N LEU A 14 34.23 11.06 11.16
CA LEU A 14 33.15 11.82 11.80
C LEU A 14 32.11 12.34 10.78
N ALA A 15 32.54 12.75 9.59
CA ALA A 15 31.62 13.19 8.54
C ALA A 15 30.77 12.04 7.99
N LEU A 16 31.36 10.84 7.83
CA LEU A 16 30.66 9.63 7.38
C LEU A 16 29.60 9.16 8.37
N THR A 17 29.91 9.17 9.68
CA THR A 17 28.94 8.77 10.71
C THR A 17 27.79 9.76 10.85
N ALA A 18 28.07 11.07 10.78
CA ALA A 18 27.04 12.10 10.81
C ALA A 18 26.10 12.02 9.60
N ALA A 19 26.63 11.75 8.40
CA ALA A 19 25.82 11.58 7.19
C ALA A 19 24.91 10.33 7.26
N ALA A 20 25.44 9.22 7.76
CA ALA A 20 24.67 7.99 7.94
C ALA A 20 23.56 8.16 8.99
N ALA A 21 23.86 8.80 10.13
CA ALA A 21 22.87 9.09 11.18
C ALA A 21 21.74 10.00 10.67
N ARG A 22 22.08 11.03 9.89
CA ARG A 22 21.10 11.91 9.27
C ARG A 22 20.23 11.18 8.23
N ALA A 23 20.84 10.33 7.40
CA ALA A 23 20.11 9.55 6.41
C ALA A 23 19.10 8.60 7.07
N GLN A 24 19.48 8.00 8.20
CA GLN A 24 18.62 7.16 9.03
C GLN A 24 17.47 7.98 9.66
N SER A 25 17.77 9.13 10.28
CA SER A 25 16.73 9.98 10.89
C SER A 25 15.72 10.50 9.87
N ASP A 26 16.17 10.84 8.66
CA ASP A 26 15.27 11.26 7.57
C ASP A 26 14.32 10.12 7.15
N ALA A 27 14.82 8.87 7.14
CA ALA A 27 14.03 7.69 6.80
C ALA A 27 13.04 7.34 7.92
N ASP A 28 13.45 7.40 9.19
CA ASP A 28 12.56 7.23 10.35
C ASP A 28 11.40 8.24 10.31
N ALA A 29 11.70 9.51 10.03
CA ALA A 29 10.68 10.55 9.89
C ALA A 29 9.69 10.24 8.75
N PHE A 30 10.19 9.80 7.60
CA PHE A 30 9.33 9.40 6.49
C PHE A 30 8.46 8.19 6.84
N VAL A 31 9.01 7.15 7.48
CA VAL A 31 8.26 5.97 7.90
C VAL A 31 7.15 6.37 8.87
N LYS A 32 7.45 7.24 9.85
CA LYS A 32 6.43 7.76 10.75
C LYS A 32 5.30 8.45 9.99
N THR A 33 5.60 9.40 9.10
CA THR A 33 4.57 10.09 8.33
C THR A 33 3.78 9.15 7.41
N LEU A 34 4.45 8.15 6.84
CA LEU A 34 3.80 7.12 6.04
C LEU A 34 2.81 6.29 6.85
N VAL A 35 3.22 5.80 8.03
CA VAL A 35 2.36 5.02 8.92
C VAL A 35 1.18 5.87 9.38
N ASP A 36 1.40 7.12 9.76
CA ASP A 36 0.33 8.05 10.13
C ASP A 36 -0.66 8.25 8.96
N ALA A 37 -0.17 8.45 7.73
CA ALA A 37 -1.00 8.61 6.54
C ALA A 37 -1.75 7.33 6.12
N ILE A 38 -1.19 6.14 6.36
CA ILE A 38 -1.88 4.87 6.12
C ILE A 38 -3.00 4.69 7.15
N ASN A 39 -2.69 4.94 8.42
CA ASN A 39 -3.62 4.74 9.53
C ASN A 39 -4.75 5.77 9.56
N SER A 40 -4.53 6.99 9.05
CA SER A 40 -5.57 8.03 8.95
C SER A 40 -6.66 7.68 7.93
N LYS A 41 -6.39 6.76 7.00
CA LYS A 41 -7.27 6.39 5.88
C LYS A 41 -7.62 7.57 4.97
N ASP A 42 -6.86 8.66 5.04
CA ASP A 42 -7.05 9.86 4.26
C ASP A 42 -6.20 9.79 2.97
N PRO A 43 -6.81 9.64 1.78
CA PRO A 43 -6.08 9.55 0.52
C PRO A 43 -5.28 10.83 0.24
N ALA A 44 -5.68 12.00 0.75
CA ALA A 44 -4.92 13.23 0.57
C ALA A 44 -3.57 13.17 1.29
N GLN A 45 -3.53 12.60 2.51
CA GLN A 45 -2.28 12.41 3.26
C GLN A 45 -1.35 11.41 2.55
N ARG A 46 -1.90 10.34 1.96
CA ARG A 46 -1.08 9.43 1.15
C ARG A 46 -0.56 10.08 -0.12
N ARG A 47 -1.40 10.83 -0.84
CA ARG A 47 -1.00 11.59 -2.04
C ARG A 47 0.09 12.62 -1.73
N ALA A 48 0.06 13.26 -0.57
CA ALA A 48 1.08 14.22 -0.15
C ALA A 48 2.49 13.62 -0.01
N LEU A 49 2.61 12.30 0.16
CA LEU A 49 3.90 11.59 0.24
C LEU A 49 4.47 11.22 -1.14
N LEU A 50 3.68 11.34 -2.20
CA LEU A 50 4.12 11.01 -3.55
C LEU A 50 5.11 12.05 -4.10
N HIS A 51 5.98 11.59 -4.99
CA HIS A 51 6.85 12.46 -5.76
C HIS A 51 6.01 13.34 -6.69
N PRO A 52 6.23 14.67 -6.75
CA PRO A 52 5.42 15.56 -7.59
C PRO A 52 5.37 15.13 -9.06
N ASP A 53 6.48 14.66 -9.61
CA ASP A 53 6.50 14.21 -11.02
C ASP A 53 5.74 12.90 -11.25
N SER A 54 5.59 12.05 -10.24
CA SER A 54 4.65 10.90 -10.28
C SER A 54 3.18 11.35 -10.27
N LEU A 55 2.88 12.53 -9.70
CA LEU A 55 1.52 13.08 -9.70
C LEU A 55 1.15 13.73 -11.04
N ARG A 56 2.11 14.03 -11.91
CA ARG A 56 1.87 14.75 -13.18
C ARG A 56 1.30 13.89 -14.31
N CYS A 57 1.20 12.57 -14.15
CA CYS A 57 0.60 11.74 -15.20
C CYS A 57 -0.88 12.10 -15.41
N GLU A 58 -1.30 12.25 -16.67
CA GLU A 58 -2.68 12.60 -17.07
C GLU A 58 -3.49 11.39 -17.58
N THR A 59 -3.01 10.16 -17.37
CA THR A 59 -3.69 8.95 -17.87
C THR A 59 -5.06 8.75 -17.19
N PRO A 60 -6.16 8.60 -17.96
CA PRO A 60 -7.47 8.22 -17.40
C PRO A 60 -7.38 6.96 -16.56
N GLY A 61 -8.00 6.94 -15.37
CA GLY A 61 -7.96 5.79 -14.45
C GLY A 61 -6.76 5.76 -13.50
N LYS A 62 -5.79 6.67 -13.60
CA LYS A 62 -4.70 6.78 -12.62
C LYS A 62 -5.22 6.98 -11.20
N ASP A 63 -6.16 7.89 -11.01
CA ASP A 63 -6.68 8.19 -9.69
C ASP A 63 -7.40 6.99 -9.08
N VAL A 64 -8.17 6.24 -9.89
CA VAL A 64 -8.77 4.97 -9.48
C VAL A 64 -7.71 4.00 -8.97
N MET A 65 -6.59 3.85 -9.70
CA MET A 65 -5.50 2.97 -9.28
C MET A 65 -4.82 3.41 -7.98
N LEU A 66 -4.58 4.71 -7.82
CA LEU A 66 -3.97 5.25 -6.60
C LEU A 66 -4.89 5.09 -5.41
N ASP A 67 -6.18 5.38 -5.58
CA ASP A 67 -7.17 5.25 -4.51
C ASP A 67 -7.35 3.79 -4.10
N GLU A 68 -7.38 2.85 -5.06
CA GLU A 68 -7.37 1.42 -4.76
C GLU A 68 -6.10 0.96 -4.04
N GLN A 69 -4.93 1.46 -4.45
CA GLN A 69 -3.67 1.18 -3.77
C GLN A 69 -3.70 1.67 -2.32
N PHE A 70 -4.16 2.91 -2.09
CA PHE A 70 -4.24 3.49 -0.75
C PHE A 70 -5.27 2.77 0.12
N ALA A 71 -6.45 2.46 -0.43
CA ALA A 71 -7.48 1.70 0.26
C ALA A 71 -7.00 0.30 0.67
N ARG A 72 -6.22 -0.37 -0.19
CA ARG A 72 -5.63 -1.67 0.13
C ARG A 72 -4.59 -1.57 1.24
N GLN A 73 -3.74 -0.54 1.21
CA GLN A 73 -2.72 -0.31 2.23
C GLN A 73 -3.33 0.05 3.59
N SER A 74 -4.45 0.76 3.62
CA SER A 74 -5.12 1.23 4.84
C SER A 74 -6.18 0.26 5.39
N ARG A 75 -6.30 -0.94 4.79
CA ARG A 75 -7.27 -1.96 5.22
C ARG A 75 -7.05 -2.39 6.68
N PHE A 76 -5.80 -2.50 7.09
CA PHE A 76 -5.41 -2.87 8.45
C PHE A 76 -4.51 -1.80 9.05
N PRO A 77 -4.65 -1.48 10.34
CA PRO A 77 -3.77 -0.53 11.00
C PRO A 77 -2.34 -1.08 11.02
N ILE A 78 -1.36 -0.20 10.76
CA ILE A 78 0.06 -0.51 10.92
C ILE A 78 0.48 -0.07 12.32
N PRO A 79 1.09 -0.97 13.13
CA PRO A 79 1.63 -0.59 14.44
C PRO A 79 2.68 0.52 14.33
N GLY A 80 2.71 1.43 15.32
CA GLY A 80 3.66 2.55 15.31
C GLY A 80 5.14 2.16 15.35
N SER A 81 5.46 0.96 15.87
CA SER A 81 6.82 0.40 15.98
C SER A 81 7.16 -0.61 14.89
N VAL A 82 6.63 -0.42 13.68
CA VAL A 82 6.84 -1.34 12.55
C VAL A 82 8.33 -1.47 12.19
N ALA A 83 8.80 -2.71 12.03
CA ALA A 83 10.13 -2.97 11.52
C ALA A 83 10.20 -2.57 10.04
N TRP A 84 11.27 -1.89 9.64
CA TRP A 84 11.43 -1.45 8.27
C TRP A 84 12.88 -1.53 7.81
N ARG A 85 13.07 -1.59 6.49
CA ARG A 85 14.39 -1.56 5.86
C ARG A 85 14.36 -0.70 4.61
N LEU A 86 15.45 0.03 4.37
CA LEU A 86 15.69 0.79 3.15
C LEU A 86 16.89 0.19 2.42
N THR A 87 16.69 -0.15 1.16
CA THR A 87 17.72 -0.75 0.31
C THR A 87 17.86 0.04 -0.98
N ALA A 88 19.03 -0.01 -1.61
CA ALA A 88 19.20 0.58 -2.94
C ALA A 88 18.28 -0.13 -3.94
N ALA A 89 17.61 0.63 -4.81
CA ALA A 89 16.83 0.05 -5.89
C ALA A 89 17.78 -0.68 -6.86
N PRO A 90 17.41 -1.87 -7.35
CA PRO A 90 18.25 -2.61 -8.28
C PRO A 90 18.51 -1.82 -9.57
N PRO A 91 19.67 -2.02 -10.22
CA PRO A 91 19.90 -1.45 -11.54
C PRO A 91 18.90 -2.02 -12.56
N GLY A 92 18.64 -1.28 -13.64
CA GLY A 92 17.72 -1.71 -14.70
C GLY A 92 16.30 -1.17 -14.57
N ARG A 93 15.30 -1.94 -15.00
CA ARG A 93 13.90 -1.50 -15.05
C ARG A 93 13.29 -1.44 -13.63
N PRO A 94 12.56 -0.37 -13.25
CA PRO A 94 11.82 -0.31 -11.98
C PRO A 94 10.83 -1.46 -11.81
N MET A 95 10.41 -1.71 -10.56
CA MET A 95 9.38 -2.72 -10.27
C MET A 95 8.12 -2.38 -11.06
N PHE A 96 7.56 -3.37 -11.76
CA PHE A 96 6.40 -3.22 -12.65
C PHE A 96 6.61 -2.25 -13.82
N GLY A 97 7.84 -1.96 -14.24
CA GLY A 97 8.09 -1.07 -15.39
C GLY A 97 7.60 -1.61 -16.76
N ASP A 98 7.14 -2.86 -16.80
CA ASP A 98 6.37 -3.40 -17.92
C ASP A 98 4.96 -2.79 -18.01
N ARG A 99 4.35 -2.47 -16.87
CA ARG A 99 2.98 -1.96 -16.74
C ARG A 99 2.88 -0.46 -16.48
N PHE A 100 3.98 0.15 -16.04
CA PHE A 100 4.04 1.56 -15.67
C PHE A 100 5.28 2.24 -16.23
N ASP A 101 5.14 3.50 -16.61
CA ASP A 101 6.24 4.39 -16.94
C ASP A 101 6.58 5.25 -15.73
N TYR A 102 7.84 5.26 -15.32
CA TYR A 102 8.28 5.96 -14.12
C TYR A 102 8.89 7.32 -14.49
N PRO A 103 8.18 8.45 -14.29
CA PRO A 103 8.69 9.78 -14.64
C PRO A 103 9.92 10.16 -13.80
N VAL A 104 10.11 9.47 -12.66
CA VAL A 104 11.29 9.56 -11.82
C VAL A 104 11.78 8.16 -11.55
N ARG A 105 13.08 7.94 -11.73
CA ARG A 105 13.69 6.65 -11.43
C ARG A 105 13.76 6.46 -9.90
N PRO A 106 13.18 5.38 -9.35
CA PRO A 106 13.39 5.03 -7.95
C PRO A 106 14.88 4.78 -7.68
N THR A 107 15.37 5.30 -6.56
CA THR A 107 16.73 5.07 -6.09
C THR A 107 16.79 4.09 -4.94
N HIS A 108 15.68 3.91 -4.21
CA HIS A 108 15.61 3.03 -3.06
C HIS A 108 14.29 2.25 -3.02
N LEU A 109 14.31 1.11 -2.32
CA LEU A 109 13.14 0.35 -1.92
C LEU A 109 13.01 0.39 -0.40
N MET A 110 11.86 0.87 0.07
CA MET A 110 11.47 0.81 1.48
C MET A 110 10.53 -0.38 1.66
N GLN A 111 10.83 -1.25 2.60
CA GLN A 111 9.93 -2.35 3.00
C GLN A 111 9.56 -2.18 4.48
N LEU A 112 8.26 -2.26 4.79
CA LEU A 112 7.73 -2.35 6.13
C LEU A 112 7.24 -3.78 6.36
N ASP A 113 7.62 -4.35 7.49
CA ASP A 113 7.24 -5.69 7.92
C ASP A 113 6.09 -5.57 8.94
N VAL A 114 4.86 -5.66 8.44
CA VAL A 114 3.64 -5.47 9.23
C VAL A 114 3.17 -6.83 9.75
N LYS A 115 3.22 -7.01 11.07
CA LYS A 115 2.65 -8.19 11.73
C LYS A 115 1.15 -8.02 11.84
N GLY A 116 0.38 -8.94 11.27
CA GLY A 116 -1.06 -9.07 11.45
C GLY A 116 -1.42 -9.91 12.67
N ASP A 117 -2.70 -9.91 13.01
CA ASP A 117 -3.22 -10.49 14.26
C ASP A 117 -3.07 -12.02 14.36
N ASN A 118 -2.92 -12.71 13.23
CA ASN A 118 -2.84 -14.18 13.14
C ASN A 118 -1.43 -14.72 12.88
N ASN A 119 -0.38 -13.99 13.31
CA ASN A 119 1.02 -14.27 12.95
C ASN A 119 1.34 -14.20 11.45
N GLU A 120 0.41 -13.73 10.61
CA GLU A 120 0.68 -13.42 9.21
C GLU A 120 1.54 -12.15 9.13
N THR A 121 2.58 -12.16 8.31
CA THR A 121 3.37 -10.96 8.00
C THR A 121 2.96 -10.42 6.65
N MET A 122 2.51 -9.17 6.62
CA MET A 122 2.25 -8.41 5.41
C MET A 122 3.44 -7.48 5.13
N TYR A 123 3.79 -7.35 3.85
CA TYR A 123 4.85 -6.47 3.42
C TYR A 123 4.28 -5.27 2.68
N VAL A 124 4.64 -4.06 3.12
CA VAL A 124 4.41 -2.84 2.35
C VAL A 124 5.73 -2.45 1.71
N VAL A 125 5.80 -2.53 0.38
CA VAL A 125 7.01 -2.15 -0.38
C VAL A 125 6.74 -0.87 -1.17
N LEU A 126 7.58 0.13 -0.98
CA LEU A 126 7.53 1.41 -1.68
C LEU A 126 8.80 1.64 -2.49
N GLN A 127 8.64 2.13 -3.70
CA GLN A 127 9.74 2.65 -4.52
C GLN A 127 9.95 4.12 -4.17
N LEU A 128 11.16 4.51 -3.77
CA LEU A 128 11.44 5.87 -3.27
C LEU A 128 12.50 6.60 -4.09
N ALA A 129 12.41 7.92 -4.09
CA ALA A 129 13.46 8.83 -4.53
C ALA A 129 13.58 10.02 -3.57
N ARG A 130 14.75 10.67 -3.54
CA ARG A 130 14.93 11.94 -2.80
C ARG A 130 14.61 13.12 -3.70
N LYS A 131 13.83 14.07 -3.20
CA LYS A 131 13.61 15.39 -3.80
C LYS A 131 13.82 16.47 -2.75
N SER A 132 14.75 17.40 -3.02
CA SER A 132 15.09 18.50 -2.10
C SER A 132 15.38 18.01 -0.67
N GLY A 133 16.12 16.90 -0.55
CA GLY A 133 16.47 16.30 0.74
C GLY A 133 15.40 15.41 1.38
N LEU A 134 14.16 15.40 0.88
CA LEU A 134 13.05 14.61 1.44
C LEU A 134 12.82 13.31 0.67
N TRP A 135 12.51 12.24 1.39
CA TRP A 135 12.02 10.99 0.80
C TRP A 135 10.62 11.19 0.23
N ARG A 136 10.40 10.66 -0.97
CA ARG A 136 9.11 10.66 -1.66
C ARG A 136 8.84 9.29 -2.27
N GLU A 137 7.61 8.83 -2.15
CA GLU A 137 7.17 7.63 -2.86
C GLU A 137 7.03 7.93 -4.35
N VAL A 138 7.67 7.09 -5.16
CA VAL A 138 7.59 7.13 -6.60
C VAL A 138 6.56 6.09 -7.04
N VAL A 139 5.46 6.57 -7.58
CA VAL A 139 4.48 5.76 -8.30
C VAL A 139 4.66 5.96 -9.80
N GLY A 140 4.43 4.91 -10.57
CA GLY A 140 4.52 4.97 -12.03
C GLY A 140 3.23 5.48 -12.65
N CYS A 141 3.34 6.13 -13.80
CA CYS A 141 2.22 6.41 -14.68
C CYS A 141 1.73 5.09 -15.29
N PRO A 142 0.46 4.70 -15.12
CA PRO A 142 -0.02 3.46 -15.71
C PRO A 142 -0.02 3.58 -17.23
N LYS A 143 0.43 2.51 -17.90
CA LYS A 143 0.26 2.37 -19.34
C LYS A 143 -1.22 2.19 -19.69
N PRO A 144 -1.65 2.50 -20.93
CA PRO A 144 -3.06 2.49 -21.30
C PRO A 144 -3.80 1.19 -20.97
N GLU A 145 -3.18 0.04 -21.23
CA GLU A 145 -3.75 -1.28 -20.95
C GLU A 145 -3.90 -1.55 -19.44
N THR A 146 -2.93 -1.11 -18.64
CA THR A 146 -2.95 -1.21 -17.18
C THR A 146 -4.06 -0.33 -16.60
N ALA A 147 -4.17 0.90 -17.08
CA ALA A 147 -5.17 1.86 -16.62
C ALA A 147 -6.59 1.38 -16.96
N ALA A 148 -6.82 0.91 -18.20
CA ALA A 148 -8.09 0.35 -18.62
C ALA A 148 -8.47 -0.89 -17.82
N ALA A 149 -7.51 -1.78 -17.53
CA ALA A 149 -7.77 -2.95 -16.68
C ALA A 149 -8.19 -2.56 -15.26
N ALA A 150 -7.53 -1.57 -14.66
CA ALA A 150 -7.89 -1.09 -13.33
C ALA A 150 -9.30 -0.51 -13.28
N VAL A 151 -9.69 0.30 -14.27
CA VAL A 151 -11.06 0.85 -14.36
C VAL A 151 -12.08 -0.29 -14.47
N ARG A 152 -11.84 -1.30 -15.30
CA ARG A 152 -12.75 -2.47 -15.40
C ARG A 152 -12.89 -3.21 -14.08
N VAL A 153 -11.78 -3.44 -13.37
CA VAL A 153 -11.79 -4.11 -12.07
C VAL A 153 -12.55 -3.28 -11.03
N ALA A 154 -12.34 -1.96 -11.02
CA ALA A 154 -13.06 -1.06 -10.12
C ALA A 154 -14.58 -1.06 -10.38
N LEU A 155 -14.98 -1.02 -11.65
CA LEU A 155 -16.39 -1.10 -12.06
C LEU A 155 -17.01 -2.44 -11.65
N ALA A 156 -16.36 -3.56 -11.99
CA ALA A 156 -16.83 -4.89 -11.62
C ALA A 156 -17.00 -5.03 -10.09
N ARG A 157 -16.05 -4.48 -9.31
CA ARG A 157 -16.15 -4.47 -7.84
C ARG A 157 -17.32 -3.63 -7.36
N SER A 158 -17.55 -2.45 -7.95
CA SER A 158 -18.67 -1.59 -7.60
C SER A 158 -20.01 -2.29 -7.86
N GLU A 159 -20.17 -2.91 -9.03
CA GLU A 159 -21.36 -3.69 -9.38
C GLU A 159 -21.55 -4.89 -8.45
N GLY A 160 -20.45 -5.59 -8.12
CA GLY A 160 -20.47 -6.69 -7.15
C GLY A 160 -20.91 -6.23 -5.76
N GLN A 161 -20.42 -5.07 -5.30
CA GLN A 161 -20.80 -4.48 -4.02
C GLN A 161 -22.27 -4.07 -4.00
N GLU A 162 -22.78 -3.44 -5.06
CA GLU A 162 -24.19 -3.07 -5.17
C GLU A 162 -25.10 -4.30 -5.12
N LYS A 163 -24.74 -5.35 -5.87
CA LYS A 163 -25.46 -6.64 -5.82
C LYS A 163 -25.43 -7.25 -4.42
N ALA A 164 -24.27 -7.22 -3.75
CA ALA A 164 -24.14 -7.72 -2.39
C ALA A 164 -24.98 -6.92 -1.39
N ASP A 165 -25.04 -5.59 -1.52
CA ASP A 165 -25.84 -4.72 -0.65
C ASP A 165 -27.33 -4.92 -0.86
N LEU A 166 -27.78 -5.05 -2.11
CA LEU A 166 -29.18 -5.37 -2.45
C LEU A 166 -29.58 -6.73 -1.88
N LEU A 167 -28.71 -7.72 -2.03
CA LEU A 167 -28.92 -9.04 -1.47
C LEU A 167 -28.99 -8.99 0.06
N ALA A 168 -28.06 -8.29 0.72
CA ALA A 168 -28.05 -8.16 2.17
C ALA A 168 -29.33 -7.49 2.71
N LYS A 169 -29.92 -6.56 1.95
CA LYS A 169 -31.20 -5.90 2.28
C LYS A 169 -32.41 -6.81 2.04
N SER A 170 -32.35 -7.73 1.09
CA SER A 170 -33.47 -8.64 0.80
C SER A 170 -33.52 -9.86 1.74
N LEU A 171 -32.47 -10.12 2.53
CA LEU A 171 -32.46 -11.22 3.49
C LEU A 171 -33.47 -11.02 4.62
N ALA A 172 -34.19 -12.09 4.95
CA ALA A 172 -35.03 -12.13 6.14
C ALA A 172 -34.21 -11.80 7.40
N PRO A 173 -34.74 -11.02 8.37
CA PRO A 173 -33.98 -10.59 9.56
C PRO A 173 -33.35 -11.74 10.36
N GLN A 174 -34.06 -12.86 10.47
CA GLN A 174 -33.56 -14.04 11.18
C GLN A 174 -32.38 -14.68 10.45
N LEU A 175 -32.51 -14.92 9.14
CA LEU A 175 -31.42 -15.45 8.32
C LEU A 175 -30.19 -14.55 8.37
N ARG A 176 -30.37 -13.23 8.32
CA ARG A 176 -29.25 -12.27 8.46
C ARG A 176 -28.54 -12.42 9.82
N THR A 177 -29.29 -12.60 10.89
CA THR A 177 -28.74 -12.78 12.24
C THR A 177 -27.95 -14.09 12.35
N ASP A 178 -28.51 -15.18 11.83
CA ASP A 178 -27.89 -16.51 11.86
C ASP A 178 -26.60 -16.54 11.03
N LEU A 179 -26.61 -15.94 9.83
CA LEU A 179 -25.43 -15.81 8.98
C LEU A 179 -24.33 -14.97 9.65
N LEU A 180 -24.69 -13.86 10.30
CA LEU A 180 -23.72 -13.03 11.03
C LEU A 180 -23.11 -13.79 12.22
N ALA A 181 -23.89 -14.61 12.92
CA ALA A 181 -23.38 -15.45 14.01
C ALA A 181 -22.38 -16.50 13.49
N LEU A 182 -22.70 -17.17 12.38
CA LEU A 182 -21.80 -18.13 11.73
C LEU A 182 -20.51 -17.46 11.26
N LEU A 183 -20.60 -16.30 10.61
CA LEU A 183 -19.44 -15.55 10.12
C LEU A 183 -18.54 -15.06 11.26
N LYS A 184 -19.12 -14.53 12.36
CA LYS A 184 -18.36 -14.13 13.56
C LYS A 184 -17.64 -15.31 14.21
N GLY A 185 -18.23 -16.51 14.14
CA GLY A 185 -17.62 -17.75 14.61
C GLY A 185 -16.60 -18.38 13.64
N GLY A 186 -16.25 -17.72 12.54
CA GLY A 186 -15.32 -18.25 11.53
C GLY A 186 -15.90 -19.37 10.66
N ARG A 187 -17.20 -19.68 10.79
CA ARG A 187 -17.89 -20.79 10.11
C ARG A 187 -18.40 -20.39 8.73
N LYS A 188 -17.49 -19.97 7.85
CA LYS A 188 -17.83 -19.43 6.53
C LYS A 188 -18.56 -20.43 5.63
N GLU A 189 -18.11 -21.68 5.60
CA GLU A 189 -18.75 -22.73 4.78
C GLU A 189 -20.17 -23.04 5.23
N ASP A 190 -20.42 -22.99 6.55
CA ASP A 190 -21.76 -23.17 7.11
C ASP A 190 -22.67 -21.98 6.80
N ALA A 191 -22.14 -20.75 6.84
CA ALA A 191 -22.90 -19.59 6.41
C ALA A 191 -23.29 -19.67 4.93
N ILE A 192 -22.38 -20.14 4.06
CA ILE A 192 -22.67 -20.36 2.64
C ILE A 192 -23.78 -21.40 2.46
N ARG A 193 -23.69 -22.53 3.16
CA ARG A 193 -24.73 -23.58 3.13
C ARG A 193 -26.08 -23.05 3.63
N ALA A 194 -26.11 -22.44 4.82
CA ALA A 194 -27.34 -21.94 5.42
C ALA A 194 -28.04 -20.89 4.53
N TYR A 195 -27.26 -20.02 3.90
CA TYR A 195 -27.80 -19.08 2.92
C TYR A 195 -28.38 -19.80 1.70
N ARG A 196 -27.67 -20.79 1.14
CA ARG A 196 -28.13 -21.55 -0.04
C ARG A 196 -29.40 -22.34 0.24
N ASP A 197 -29.47 -22.98 1.42
CA ASP A 197 -30.61 -23.81 1.82
C ASP A 197 -31.89 -22.99 1.99
N VAL A 198 -31.78 -21.74 2.46
CA VAL A 198 -32.94 -20.86 2.69
C VAL A 198 -33.30 -20.03 1.47
N SER A 199 -32.32 -19.53 0.71
CA SER A 199 -32.55 -18.62 -0.42
C SER A 199 -32.62 -19.31 -1.78
N GLY A 200 -32.13 -20.55 -1.91
CA GLY A 200 -31.95 -21.23 -3.19
C GLY A 200 -30.87 -20.62 -4.09
N GLN A 201 -30.11 -19.63 -3.60
CA GLN A 201 -29.09 -18.89 -4.33
C GLN A 201 -27.68 -19.30 -3.87
N ASP A 202 -26.70 -19.22 -4.78
CA ASP A 202 -25.29 -19.39 -4.40
C ASP A 202 -24.66 -18.02 -4.11
N PRO A 203 -24.18 -17.75 -2.89
CA PRO A 203 -23.55 -16.47 -2.57
C PRO A 203 -22.23 -16.28 -3.35
N ALA A 204 -21.64 -17.34 -3.92
CA ALA A 204 -20.51 -17.25 -4.84
C ALA A 204 -20.88 -16.65 -6.21
N THR A 205 -22.15 -16.68 -6.63
CA THR A 205 -22.60 -15.99 -7.87
C THR A 205 -22.73 -14.48 -7.71
N ALA A 206 -22.62 -13.97 -6.48
CA ALA A 206 -22.51 -12.54 -6.19
C ALA A 206 -21.06 -12.04 -6.20
N LYS A 207 -20.05 -12.90 -6.42
CA LYS A 207 -18.66 -12.45 -6.59
C LYS A 207 -18.46 -11.87 -7.98
N ALA A 208 -18.05 -10.60 -8.01
CA ALA A 208 -17.33 -9.97 -9.12
C ALA A 208 -15.84 -9.87 -8.74
#